data_AF-A0A0S7XI24-F1
#
_entry.id   AF-A0A0S7XI24-F1
#
_cell.length_a   1.000
_cell.length_b   1.000
_cell.length_c   1.000
_cell.angle_alpha   90.00
_cell.angle_beta   90.00
_cell.angle_gamma   90.00
#
_symmetry.space_group_name_H-M   'P 1'
#
loop_
_entity.id
_entity.type
_entity.pdbx_description
1 polymer ?
#
loop_
_entity_poly.entity_id
_entity_poly.type
_entity_poly.pdbx_seq_one_letter_code
_entity_poly.pdbx_strand_id
1 'polypeptide(L)'
;LGASGFRLFRKITFPLILPGYFAGAAIVFIWTFTDLGTPLIFDFKRVLAVQIFNTTSDIQANPMGYALVVLVLFSTLILFYGAKKFLGTRKFEETPRGAPPKVWRRPSPKMCLFFYILAGIVWRP
;
A
#
# COMPACT_ATOMS: atom_id res chain seq x y z
N LEU A 1 -17.98 31.16 17.00
CA LEU A 1 -17.53 30.43 15.79
C LEU A 1 -18.51 29.28 15.52
N GLY A 2 -19.70 29.59 14.99
CA GLY A 2 -20.86 28.68 14.94
C GLY A 2 -20.98 27.83 13.68
N ALA A 3 -19.92 27.12 13.28
CA ALA A 3 -20.05 26.12 12.21
C ALA A 3 -20.47 24.78 12.83
N SER A 4 -21.77 24.44 12.80
CA SER A 4 -22.28 23.17 13.33
C SER A 4 -22.50 22.12 12.23
N GLY A 5 -22.37 20.84 12.61
CA GLY A 5 -22.74 19.68 11.80
C GLY A 5 -21.94 19.51 10.51
N PHE A 6 -22.63 19.59 9.37
CA PHE A 6 -22.07 19.25 8.06
C PHE A 6 -20.94 20.19 7.61
N ARG A 7 -21.04 21.49 7.94
CA ARG A 7 -20.01 22.47 7.58
C ARG A 7 -18.71 22.21 8.35
N LEU A 8 -18.81 21.76 9.61
CA LEU A 8 -17.67 21.34 10.43
C LEU A 8 -17.04 20.06 9.87
N PHE A 9 -17.86 19.04 9.60
CA PHE A 9 -17.40 17.78 9.03
C PHE A 9 -16.64 18.02 7.71
N ARG A 10 -17.25 18.70 6.74
CA ARG A 10 -16.66 18.87 5.42
C ARG A 10 -15.42 19.77 5.42
N LYS A 11 -15.36 20.80 6.27
CA LYS A 11 -14.20 21.73 6.31
C LYS A 11 -13.06 21.25 7.21
N ILE A 12 -13.34 20.49 8.26
CA ILE A 12 -12.34 20.14 9.28
C ILE A 12 -12.17 18.62 9.34
N THR A 13 -13.20 17.88 9.73
CA THR A 13 -13.06 16.43 9.98
C THR A 13 -12.68 15.66 8.71
N PHE A 14 -13.40 15.87 7.61
CA PHE A 14 -13.21 15.18 6.34
C PHE A 14 -11.77 15.32 5.79
N PRO A 15 -11.20 16.53 5.63
CA PRO A 15 -9.81 16.65 5.17
C PRO A 15 -8.78 16.08 6.15
N LEU A 16 -9.07 16.05 7.45
CA LEU A 16 -8.18 15.45 8.46
C LEU A 16 -8.19 13.92 8.43
N ILE A 17 -9.35 13.27 8.20
CA ILE A 17 -9.45 11.80 8.12
C ILE A 17 -9.03 11.26 6.75
N LEU A 18 -9.06 12.10 5.71
CA LEU A 18 -8.77 11.72 4.33
C LEU A 18 -7.46 10.92 4.14
N PRO A 19 -6.29 11.32 4.69
CA PRO A 19 -5.05 10.54 4.55
C PRO A 19 -5.16 9.14 5.16
N GLY A 20 -5.80 9.00 6.32
CA GLY A 20 -6.01 7.71 6.97
C GLY A 20 -7.01 6.84 6.22
N TYR A 21 -8.09 7.44 5.72
CA TYR A 21 -9.08 6.75 4.89
C TYR A 21 -8.46 6.14 3.64
N PHE A 22 -7.61 6.90 2.93
CA PHE A 22 -6.93 6.37 1.75
C PHE A 22 -5.94 5.25 2.08
N ALA A 23 -5.21 5.35 3.20
CA ALA A 23 -4.32 4.27 3.65
C ALA A 23 -5.12 2.97 3.90
N GLY A 24 -6.26 3.07 4.61
CA GLY A 24 -7.15 1.93 4.82
C GLY A 24 -7.76 1.40 3.52
N ALA A 25 -8.23 2.29 2.65
CA ALA A 25 -8.82 1.91 1.36
C ALA A 25 -7.83 1.17 0.45
N ALA A 26 -6.55 1.57 0.45
CA ALA A 26 -5.51 0.86 -0.29
C ALA A 26 -5.27 -0.56 0.23
N ILE A 27 -5.29 -0.75 1.56
CA ILE A 27 -5.15 -2.07 2.18
C ILE A 27 -6.33 -2.96 1.81
N VAL A 28 -7.56 -2.45 1.93
CA VAL A 28 -8.78 -3.19 1.55
C VAL A 28 -8.75 -3.55 0.07
N PHE A 29 -8.34 -2.62 -0.80
CA PHE A 29 -8.19 -2.89 -2.23
C PHE A 29 -7.28 -4.09 -2.48
N ILE A 30 -6.07 -4.12 -1.90
CA ILE A 30 -5.15 -5.24 -2.05
C ILE A 30 -5.78 -6.55 -1.59
N TRP A 31 -6.40 -6.55 -0.40
CA TRP A 31 -7.02 -7.74 0.17
C TRP A 31 -8.13 -8.32 -0.70
N THR A 32 -8.99 -7.46 -1.26
CA THR A 32 -10.09 -7.92 -2.13
C THR A 32 -9.61 -8.55 -3.44
N PHE A 33 -8.47 -8.12 -3.98
CA PHE A 33 -7.89 -8.73 -5.17
C PHE A 33 -7.15 -10.04 -4.89
N THR A 34 -6.67 -10.22 -3.65
CA THR A 34 -5.99 -11.46 -3.22
C THR A 34 -6.95 -12.53 -2.69
N ASP A 35 -8.21 -12.19 -2.42
CA ASP A 35 -9.22 -13.15 -1.97
C ASP A 35 -9.85 -13.92 -3.14
N LEU A 36 -9.19 -15.00 -3.55
CA LEU A 36 -9.72 -15.96 -4.52
C LEU A 36 -10.60 -17.04 -3.89
N GLY A 37 -10.47 -17.27 -2.58
CA GLY A 37 -11.10 -18.39 -1.89
C GLY A 37 -12.60 -18.20 -1.73
N THR A 38 -13.02 -17.01 -1.31
CA THR A 38 -14.44 -16.74 -1.05
C THR A 38 -15.29 -16.91 -2.32
N PRO A 39 -14.96 -16.32 -3.48
CA PRO A 39 -15.77 -16.48 -4.68
C PRO A 39 -15.80 -17.92 -5.20
N LEU A 40 -14.69 -18.67 -5.08
CA LEU A 40 -14.61 -20.05 -5.57
C LEU A 40 -15.47 -21.00 -4.73
N ILE A 41 -15.51 -20.84 -3.40
CA ILE A 41 -16.34 -21.66 -2.50
C ILE A 41 -17.83 -21.48 -2.82
N PHE A 42 -18.24 -20.26 -3.18
CA PHE A 42 -19.63 -19.93 -3.53
C PHE A 42 -19.92 -20.05 -5.04
N ASP A 43 -19.02 -20.65 -5.83
CA ASP A 43 -19.10 -20.84 -7.29
C ASP A 43 -19.33 -19.53 -8.09
N PHE A 44 -18.92 -18.38 -7.55
CA PHE A 44 -18.97 -17.09 -8.24
C PHE A 44 -17.79 -16.93 -9.19
N LYS A 45 -17.98 -17.31 -10.46
CA LYS A 45 -16.96 -17.25 -11.52
C LYS A 45 -16.86 -15.89 -12.22
N ARG A 46 -17.82 -14.99 -12.00
CA ARG A 46 -17.88 -13.65 -12.63
C ARG A 46 -17.21 -12.58 -11.75
N VAL A 47 -16.01 -12.86 -11.26
CA VAL A 47 -15.17 -11.88 -10.56
C VAL A 47 -13.81 -11.82 -11.24
N LEU A 48 -13.23 -10.63 -11.35
CA LEU A 48 -11.98 -10.40 -12.09
C LEU A 48 -10.84 -11.30 -11.58
N ALA A 49 -10.74 -11.46 -10.27
CA ALA A 49 -9.69 -12.26 -9.65
C ALA A 49 -9.76 -13.74 -10.06
N VAL A 50 -10.96 -14.35 -10.02
CA VAL A 50 -11.18 -15.74 -10.45
C VAL A 50 -11.02 -15.90 -11.96
N GLN A 51 -11.46 -14.94 -12.76
CA GLN A 51 -11.28 -15.00 -14.22
C GLN A 51 -9.81 -14.97 -14.61
N ILE A 52 -9.01 -14.11 -13.98
CA ILE A 52 -7.56 -14.06 -14.19
C ILE A 52 -6.92 -15.39 -13.76
N PHE A 53 -7.29 -15.93 -12.61
CA PHE A 53 -6.78 -17.21 -12.13
C PHE A 53 -7.09 -18.36 -13.10
N ASN A 54 -8.35 -18.52 -13.48
CA ASN A 54 -8.81 -19.61 -14.37
C ASN A 54 -8.21 -19.50 -15.78
N THR A 55 -8.07 -18.29 -16.31
CA THR A 55 -7.50 -18.09 -17.66
C THR A 55 -5.97 -18.22 -17.70
N THR A 56 -5.28 -17.96 -16.58
CA THR A 56 -3.82 -18.11 -16.46
C THR A 56 -3.42 -19.55 -16.14
N SER A 57 -4.28 -20.32 -15.47
CA SER A 57 -4.07 -21.74 -15.15
C SER A 57 -4.48 -22.67 -16.29
N ASP A 58 -5.14 -22.16 -17.32
CA ASP A 58 -5.44 -22.92 -18.54
C ASP A 58 -4.16 -23.12 -19.38
N ILE A 59 -3.99 -24.31 -19.94
CA ILE A 59 -2.78 -24.72 -20.68
C ILE A 59 -2.71 -24.05 -22.05
N GLN A 60 -3.87 -23.64 -22.59
CA GLN A 60 -3.94 -22.86 -23.82
C GLN A 60 -3.84 -21.38 -23.49
N ALA A 61 -2.83 -20.70 -24.05
CA ALA A 61 -2.64 -19.27 -23.88
C ALA A 61 -3.83 -18.49 -24.47
N ASN A 62 -4.84 -18.21 -23.65
CA ASN A 62 -6.00 -17.43 -24.06
C ASN A 62 -5.66 -15.92 -23.96
N PRO A 63 -5.70 -15.17 -25.07
CA PRO A 63 -5.38 -13.74 -25.08
C PRO A 63 -6.27 -12.90 -24.14
N MET A 64 -7.46 -13.40 -23.78
CA MET A 64 -8.39 -12.73 -22.87
C MET A 64 -7.84 -12.61 -21.43
N GLY A 65 -7.12 -13.62 -20.94
CA GLY A 65 -6.56 -13.59 -19.58
C GLY A 65 -5.54 -12.47 -19.40
N TYR A 66 -4.66 -12.30 -20.39
CA TYR A 66 -3.67 -11.22 -20.40
C TYR A 66 -4.33 -9.83 -20.46
N ALA A 67 -5.43 -9.67 -21.21
CA ALA A 67 -6.16 -8.40 -21.27
C ALA A 67 -6.75 -8.00 -19.90
N LEU A 68 -7.27 -8.97 -19.13
CA LEU A 68 -7.79 -8.72 -17.78
C LEU A 68 -6.68 -8.31 -16.82
N VAL A 69 -5.51 -8.94 -16.89
CA VAL A 69 -4.33 -8.56 -16.07
C VAL A 69 -3.90 -7.13 -16.39
N VAL A 70 -3.80 -6.77 -17.68
CA VAL A 70 -3.44 -5.41 -18.11
C VAL A 70 -4.46 -4.39 -17.62
N LEU A 71 -5.76 -4.71 -17.67
CA LEU A 71 -6.83 -3.85 -17.16
C LEU A 71 -6.68 -3.61 -15.65
N VAL A 72 -6.41 -4.66 -14.87
CA VAL A 72 -6.21 -4.54 -13.42
C VAL A 72 -4.96 -3.71 -13.10
N LEU A 73 -3.85 -3.93 -13.80
CA LEU A 73 -2.65 -3.11 -13.67
C LEU A 73 -2.94 -1.64 -13.96
N PHE A 74 -3.67 -1.37 -15.04
CA PHE A 74 -4.06 -0.01 -15.42
C PHE A 74 -4.97 0.64 -14.36
N SER A 75 -5.96 -0.08 -13.84
CA SER A 75 -6.83 0.41 -12.76
C SER A 75 -6.04 0.69 -11.46
N THR A 76 -5.04 -0.14 -11.15
CA THR A 76 -4.18 0.03 -9.97
C THR A 76 -3.32 1.29 -10.12
N LEU A 77 -2.75 1.53 -11.31
CA LEU A 77 -2.01 2.76 -11.59
C LEU A 77 -2.89 4.00 -11.47
N ILE A 78 -4.13 3.96 -11.97
CA ILE A 78 -5.09 5.05 -11.83
C ILE A 78 -5.39 5.31 -10.35
N LEU A 79 -5.69 4.27 -9.58
CA LEU A 79 -5.99 4.39 -8.15
C LEU A 79 -4.79 4.90 -7.37
N PHE A 80 -3.59 4.40 -7.66
CA PHE A 80 -2.37 4.84 -6.99
C PHE A 80 -2.00 6.28 -7.33
N TYR A 81 -2.09 6.67 -8.60
CA TYR A 81 -1.83 8.05 -9.02
C TYR A 81 -2.91 9.01 -8.49
N GLY A 82 -4.17 8.59 -8.53
CA GLY A 82 -5.30 9.30 -7.95
C GLY A 82 -5.10 9.51 -6.46
N ALA A 83 -4.80 8.44 -5.71
CA ALA A 83 -4.44 8.52 -4.30
C ALA A 83 -3.28 9.50 -4.12
N LYS A 84 -2.15 9.34 -4.80
CA LYS A 84 -1.00 10.25 -4.66
C LYS A 84 -1.37 11.73 -4.91
N LYS A 85 -2.25 12.00 -5.88
CA LYS A 85 -2.73 13.36 -6.19
C LYS A 85 -3.68 13.90 -5.11
N PHE A 86 -4.59 13.08 -4.60
CA PHE A 86 -5.55 13.47 -3.55
C PHE A 86 -4.91 13.56 -2.15
N LEU A 87 -3.89 12.74 -1.86
CA LEU A 87 -3.11 12.79 -0.62
C LEU A 87 -2.05 13.91 -0.62
N GLY A 88 -1.89 14.62 -1.73
CA GLY A 88 -1.04 15.81 -1.93
C GLY A 88 -0.15 16.18 -0.74
N THR A 89 1.01 15.53 -0.65
CA THR A 89 2.24 16.01 0.03
C THR A 89 2.09 16.72 1.38
N ARG A 90 1.11 16.37 2.20
CA ARG A 90 1.24 16.63 3.63
C ARG A 90 2.25 15.61 4.10
N LYS A 91 3.52 16.00 4.17
CA LYS A 91 4.45 15.38 5.10
C LYS A 91 3.76 15.49 6.45
N PHE A 92 2.97 14.47 6.79
CA PHE A 92 2.60 14.23 8.17
C PHE A 92 3.93 13.81 8.76
N GLU A 93 4.69 14.83 9.14
CA GLU A 93 5.89 14.71 9.93
C GLU A 93 5.41 13.98 11.17
N GLU A 94 5.63 12.68 11.18
CA GLU A 94 5.82 11.93 12.40
C GLU A 94 7.05 12.53 13.06
N THR A 95 6.87 13.71 13.64
CA THR A 95 7.69 14.15 14.75
C THR A 95 7.26 13.21 15.86
N PRO A 96 8.05 12.20 16.21
CA PRO A 96 7.72 11.39 17.36
C PRO A 96 7.74 12.38 18.52
N ARG A 97 6.58 12.65 19.12
CA ARG A 97 6.49 13.60 20.24
C ARG A 97 7.36 13.02 21.35
N GLY A 98 8.58 13.55 21.49
CA GLY A 98 9.59 13.08 22.44
C GLY A 98 10.84 12.41 21.85
N ALA A 99 11.03 12.30 20.53
CA ALA A 99 12.32 11.86 20.02
C ALA A 99 13.38 12.96 20.28
N PRO A 100 14.49 12.65 20.99
CA PRO A 100 15.59 13.60 21.10
C PRO A 100 16.06 13.98 19.69
N PRO A 101 16.55 15.21 19.48
CA PRO A 101 17.09 15.59 18.18
C PRO A 101 18.08 14.51 17.73
N LYS A 102 17.91 13.98 16.52
CA LYS A 102 18.84 12.98 15.95
C LYS A 102 20.21 13.66 15.79
N VAL A 103 21.02 13.58 16.84
CA VAL A 103 22.43 13.98 16.79
C VAL A 103 23.14 12.87 16.03
N TRP A 104 23.33 13.08 14.73
CA TRP A 104 24.12 12.19 13.89
C TRP A 104 25.59 12.23 14.36
N ARG A 105 25.92 11.41 15.36
CA ARG A 105 27.32 11.13 15.70
C ARG A 105 27.88 10.28 14.58
N ARG A 106 28.88 10.80 13.86
CA ARG A 106 29.65 10.03 12.88
C ARG A 106 30.22 8.79 13.60
N PRO A 107 29.88 7.56 13.19
CA PRO A 107 30.41 6.37 13.83
C PRO A 107 31.93 6.33 13.64
N SER A 108 32.64 5.99 14.73
CA SER A 108 34.09 5.85 14.70
C SER A 108 34.48 4.78 13.66
N PRO A 109 35.59 4.95 12.91
CA PRO A 109 36.06 3.95 11.94
C PRO A 109 36.20 2.54 12.54
N LYS A 110 36.57 2.44 13.82
CA LYS A 110 36.67 1.18 14.56
C LYS A 110 35.31 0.51 14.78
N MET A 111 34.27 1.30 14.98
CA MET A 111 32.90 0.83 15.16
C MET A 111 32.33 0.30 13.84
N CYS A 112 32.60 0.96 12.71
CA CYS A 112 32.25 0.43 11.39
C CYS A 112 32.96 -0.90 11.12
N LEU A 113 34.26 -1.00 11.41
CA LEU A 113 35.02 -2.23 11.24
C LEU A 113 34.48 -3.39 12.08
N PHE A 114 34.11 -3.10 13.33
CA PHE A 114 33.47 -4.08 14.21
C PHE A 114 32.15 -4.59 13.63
N PHE A 115 31.27 -3.70 13.16
CA PHE A 115 30.02 -4.10 12.50
C PHE A 115 30.24 -4.93 11.24
N TYR A 116 31.23 -4.57 10.41
CA TYR A 116 31.56 -5.34 9.20
C TYR A 116 32.12 -6.73 9.52
N ILE A 117 32.96 -6.86 10.55
CA ILE A 117 33.48 -8.16 11.00
C ILE A 117 32.36 -9.01 11.58
N LEU A 118 31.49 -8.43 12.42
CA LEU A 118 30.41 -9.16 13.08
C LEU A 118 29.34 -9.60 12.08
N ALA A 119 28.96 -8.73 11.15
CA ALA A 119 28.08 -9.10 10.03
C ALA A 119 28.74 -10.13 9.10
N GLY A 120 30.04 -9.99 8.85
CA GLY A 120 30.81 -10.92 8.02
C GLY A 120 31.07 -12.29 8.67
N ILE A 121 30.92 -12.43 10.00
CA ILE A 121 30.99 -13.71 10.73
C ILE A 121 29.60 -14.35 10.80
N VAL A 122 28.55 -13.56 11.05
CA VAL A 122 27.15 -14.04 11.12
C VAL A 122 26.60 -14.45 9.76
N TRP A 123 27.09 -13.85 8.67
CA TRP A 123 26.63 -14.11 7.30
C TRP A 123 27.58 -15.00 6.49
N ARG A 124 28.32 -15.89 7.15
CA ARG A 124 28.98 -17.01 6.47
C ARG A 124 28.03 -18.20 6.46
N PRO A 125 27.53 -18.66 5.30
CA PRO A 125 26.64 -19.82 5.20
C PRO A 125 27.34 -21.11 5.62
#